data_AF-A0A7C2UAF9-F1
#
_entry.id   AF-A0A7C2UAF9-F1
#
_cell.length_a   1.000
_cell.length_b   1.000
_cell.length_c   1.000
_cell.angle_alpha   90.00
_cell.angle_beta   90.00
_cell.angle_gamma   90.00
#
_symmetry.space_group_name_H-M   'P 1'
#
loop_
_entity.id
_entity.type
_entity.pdbx_description
1 polymer ?
#
loop_
_entity_poly.entity_id
_entity_poly.type
_entity_poly.pdbx_seq_one_letter_code
_entity_poly.pdbx_strand_id
1 'polypeptide(L)'
;MRTLILAAALLAATPLSAQAIDPSVQARIDRILKKTPLIDGHNDLPWALREDHGQSVADLESGTDRRAKPLMTDMARLRTGRVGGQFWSVYISGTIIGDEAIRTTIEQIDTARRLIDTYPRHLELARTADDIVRMHKSGRIASMLGIEGGRQIGGSLPALRRFYDLGVRYMTLTHNQTTEWADSGTDEPKHDGLAPFGLDVVNEMNRLGMLVDLSHVSPATMKDAIAASRAPVIFSHSNAAALTPHPRNVPDDVLRLLPANGGVV
;
A
#
# COMPACT_ATOMS: atom_id res chain seq x y z
N MET A 1 28.83 13.45 -44.95
CA MET A 1 29.01 11.98 -44.93
C MET A 1 30.07 11.64 -43.89
N ARG A 2 29.64 11.30 -42.66
CA ARG A 2 30.47 10.67 -41.63
C ARG A 2 29.51 10.15 -40.53
N THR A 3 29.25 8.85 -40.62
CA THR A 3 28.37 8.07 -39.76
C THR A 3 29.12 7.72 -38.48
N LEU A 4 28.61 8.09 -37.32
CA LEU A 4 29.05 7.57 -36.01
C LEU A 4 27.98 6.58 -35.55
N ILE A 5 28.31 5.29 -35.63
CA ILE A 5 27.49 4.20 -35.11
C ILE A 5 27.82 4.10 -33.61
N LEU A 6 26.91 4.56 -32.75
CA LEU A 6 26.95 4.27 -31.32
C LEU A 6 26.46 2.82 -31.13
N ALA A 7 27.36 1.90 -30.80
CA ALA A 7 26.98 0.57 -30.35
C ALA A 7 26.45 0.68 -28.91
N ALA A 8 25.13 0.64 -28.74
CA ALA A 8 24.50 0.47 -27.44
C ALA A 8 24.77 -0.95 -26.94
N ALA A 9 25.60 -1.09 -25.90
CA ALA A 9 25.73 -2.33 -25.18
C ALA A 9 24.41 -2.61 -24.45
N LEU A 10 23.61 -3.56 -24.96
CA LEU A 10 22.50 -4.12 -24.20
C LEU A 10 23.09 -4.84 -22.98
N LEU A 11 22.99 -4.22 -21.81
CA LEU A 11 23.04 -4.91 -20.53
C LEU A 11 21.79 -5.79 -20.46
N ALA A 12 21.92 -7.05 -20.89
CA ALA A 12 20.93 -8.07 -20.59
C ALA A 12 20.89 -8.23 -19.07
N ALA A 13 19.82 -7.75 -18.44
CA ALA A 13 19.50 -8.07 -17.07
C ALA A 13 19.30 -9.59 -16.98
N THR A 14 20.33 -10.30 -16.52
CA THR A 14 20.18 -11.71 -16.19
C THR A 14 19.19 -11.80 -15.03
N PRO A 15 18.16 -12.65 -15.11
CA PRO A 15 17.27 -12.84 -13.98
C PRO A 15 18.12 -13.32 -12.81
N LEU A 16 18.17 -12.54 -11.73
CA LEU A 16 18.82 -12.96 -10.49
C LEU A 16 18.13 -14.26 -10.08
N SER A 17 18.83 -15.38 -10.19
CA SER A 17 18.34 -16.62 -9.59
C SER A 17 18.19 -16.36 -8.10
N ALA A 18 17.02 -16.64 -7.54
CA ALA A 18 16.79 -16.51 -6.11
C ALA A 18 17.92 -17.23 -5.36
N GLN A 19 18.60 -16.52 -4.46
CA GLN A 19 19.65 -17.14 -3.65
C GLN A 19 19.06 -18.35 -2.92
N ALA A 20 19.74 -19.50 -3.03
CA ALA A 20 19.35 -20.69 -2.29
C ALA A 20 19.42 -20.37 -0.79
N ILE A 21 18.29 -20.46 -0.10
CA ILE A 21 18.22 -20.26 1.34
C ILE A 21 18.72 -21.54 2.02
N ASP A 22 19.68 -21.40 2.93
CA ASP A 22 20.18 -22.53 3.73
C ASP A 22 19.00 -23.25 4.42
N PRO A 23 18.93 -24.60 4.41
CA PRO A 23 17.81 -25.33 4.97
C PRO A 23 17.53 -25.03 6.46
N SER A 24 18.56 -24.73 7.24
CA SER A 24 18.40 -24.35 8.66
C SER A 24 17.77 -22.97 8.82
N VAL A 25 18.11 -22.04 7.92
CA VAL A 25 17.50 -20.71 7.84
C VAL A 25 16.04 -20.84 7.39
N GLN A 26 15.75 -21.67 6.39
CA GLN A 26 14.39 -21.94 5.93
C GLN A 26 13.52 -22.49 7.07
N ALA A 27 14.00 -23.50 7.80
CA ALA A 27 13.28 -24.06 8.95
C ALA A 27 13.04 -23.02 10.07
N ARG A 28 13.97 -22.08 10.26
CA ARG A 28 13.79 -20.96 11.19
C ARG A 28 12.71 -19.99 10.70
N ILE A 29 12.72 -19.61 9.42
CA ILE A 29 11.70 -18.76 8.80
C ILE A 29 10.32 -19.39 8.99
N ASP A 30 10.17 -20.66 8.61
CA ASP A 30 8.90 -21.39 8.74
C ASP A 30 8.37 -21.42 10.17
N ARG A 31 9.26 -21.65 11.16
CA ARG A 31 8.89 -21.64 12.57
C ARG A 31 8.42 -20.27 13.04
N ILE A 32 9.04 -19.18 12.59
CA ILE A 32 8.66 -17.82 12.94
C ILE A 32 7.32 -17.48 12.29
N LEU A 33 7.20 -17.64 10.97
CA LEU A 33 6.02 -17.25 10.22
C LEU A 33 4.77 -18.10 10.52
N LYS A 34 4.96 -19.33 11.02
CA LYS A 34 3.86 -20.12 11.59
C LYS A 34 3.24 -19.48 12.84
N LYS A 35 4.03 -18.77 13.65
CA LYS A 35 3.57 -18.17 14.92
C LYS A 35 3.25 -16.68 14.79
N THR A 36 4.00 -15.97 13.96
CA THR A 36 3.91 -14.53 13.76
C THR A 36 3.50 -14.26 12.32
N PRO A 37 2.33 -13.65 12.06
CA PRO A 37 1.92 -13.36 10.69
C PRO A 37 2.89 -12.40 10.02
N LEU A 38 3.35 -12.72 8.81
CA LEU A 38 3.87 -11.70 7.90
C LEU A 38 2.67 -10.85 7.45
N ILE A 39 2.71 -9.56 7.74
CA ILE A 39 1.69 -8.60 7.32
C ILE A 39 2.33 -7.67 6.30
N ASP A 40 1.90 -7.79 5.05
CA ASP A 40 2.34 -6.91 3.99
C ASP A 40 1.48 -5.63 3.96
N GLY A 41 2.15 -4.48 3.87
CA GLY A 41 1.54 -3.16 3.99
C GLY A 41 0.84 -2.67 2.72
N HIS A 42 1.12 -3.26 1.55
CA HIS A 42 0.65 -2.70 0.29
C HIS A 42 0.75 -3.68 -0.90
N ASN A 43 -0.38 -4.02 -1.52
CA ASN A 43 -0.42 -4.86 -2.73
C ASN A 43 -1.50 -4.40 -3.72
N ASP A 44 -1.06 -4.09 -4.94
CA ASP A 44 -1.88 -3.54 -6.03
C ASP A 44 -2.65 -4.56 -6.86
N LEU A 45 -2.78 -5.82 -6.40
CA LEU A 45 -3.58 -6.81 -7.12
C LEU A 45 -4.98 -6.26 -7.53
N PRO A 46 -5.75 -5.54 -6.70
CA PRO A 46 -7.02 -4.98 -7.12
C PRO A 46 -6.92 -4.01 -8.31
N TRP A 47 -5.86 -3.20 -8.39
CA TRP A 47 -5.63 -2.30 -9.52
C TRP A 47 -5.21 -3.06 -10.78
N ALA A 48 -4.27 -4.01 -10.66
CA ALA A 48 -3.86 -4.84 -11.78
C ALA A 48 -5.06 -5.60 -12.39
N LEU A 49 -5.98 -6.11 -11.55
CA LEU A 49 -7.20 -6.73 -12.05
C LEU A 49 -8.09 -5.74 -12.83
N ARG A 50 -8.18 -4.50 -12.38
CA ARG A 50 -8.96 -3.45 -13.06
C ARG A 50 -8.36 -3.07 -14.40
N GLU A 51 -7.08 -2.74 -14.41
CA GLU A 51 -6.38 -2.22 -15.60
C GLU A 51 -6.24 -3.29 -16.68
N ASP A 52 -5.90 -4.52 -16.27
CA ASP A 52 -5.37 -5.52 -17.18
C ASP A 52 -6.27 -6.75 -17.35
N HIS A 53 -7.25 -6.94 -16.47
CA HIS A 53 -8.08 -8.14 -16.42
C HIS A 53 -9.58 -7.86 -16.33
N GLY A 54 -10.03 -6.67 -16.75
CA GLY A 54 -11.44 -6.31 -16.83
C GLY A 54 -12.18 -6.43 -15.50
N GLN A 55 -11.48 -6.18 -14.38
CA GLN A 55 -11.98 -6.29 -13.00
C GLN A 55 -12.45 -7.70 -12.59
N SER A 56 -12.07 -8.73 -13.35
CA SER A 56 -12.36 -10.12 -13.00
C SER A 56 -11.52 -10.57 -11.81
N VAL A 57 -12.18 -11.16 -10.81
CA VAL A 57 -11.53 -11.79 -9.65
C VAL A 57 -11.44 -13.31 -9.81
N ALA A 58 -11.73 -13.84 -10.99
CA ALA A 58 -11.68 -15.27 -11.27
C ALA A 58 -10.25 -15.79 -11.53
N ASP A 59 -10.08 -17.10 -11.32
CA ASP A 59 -8.88 -17.87 -11.66
C ASP A 59 -7.57 -17.38 -10.99
N LEU A 60 -7.67 -16.92 -9.74
CA LEU A 60 -6.54 -16.44 -8.92
C LEU A 60 -6.02 -17.48 -7.93
N GLU A 61 -6.39 -18.76 -8.09
CA GLU A 61 -5.90 -19.83 -7.22
C GLU A 61 -4.39 -20.05 -7.39
N SER A 62 -3.88 -20.04 -8.63
CA SER A 62 -2.46 -20.22 -8.96
C SER A 62 -2.13 -19.86 -10.41
N GLY A 63 -0.84 -19.74 -10.74
CA GLY A 63 -0.35 -19.66 -12.12
C GLY A 63 -0.59 -18.32 -12.81
N THR A 64 -0.89 -17.27 -12.04
CA THR A 64 -1.20 -15.95 -12.60
C THR A 64 0.05 -15.24 -13.13
N ASP A 65 1.26 -15.71 -12.77
CA ASP A 65 2.56 -15.33 -13.32
C ASP A 65 2.75 -15.72 -14.78
N ARG A 66 1.96 -16.68 -15.29
CA ARG A 66 2.05 -17.20 -16.66
C ARG A 66 1.02 -16.58 -17.61
N ARG A 67 0.18 -15.66 -17.12
CA ARG A 67 -0.80 -14.94 -17.93
C ARG A 67 -0.10 -14.02 -18.94
N ALA A 68 -0.81 -13.64 -20.01
CA ALA A 68 -0.29 -12.70 -21.00
C ALA A 68 0.10 -11.35 -20.39
N LYS A 69 -0.68 -10.90 -19.38
CA LYS A 69 -0.30 -9.85 -18.44
C LYS A 69 -0.09 -10.52 -17.07
N PRO A 70 1.17 -10.85 -16.71
CA PRO A 70 1.47 -11.58 -15.48
C PRO A 70 1.08 -10.81 -14.22
N LEU A 71 0.59 -11.52 -13.22
CA LEU A 71 0.39 -11.00 -11.87
C LEU A 71 1.47 -11.52 -10.94
N MET A 72 1.81 -10.72 -9.93
CA MET A 72 2.76 -11.11 -8.86
C MET A 72 2.08 -11.90 -7.73
N THR A 73 0.75 -11.85 -7.67
CA THR A 73 -0.05 -12.36 -6.55
C THR A 73 -1.09 -13.37 -7.04
N ASP A 74 -1.16 -14.52 -6.37
CA ASP A 74 -2.25 -15.50 -6.41
C ASP A 74 -2.30 -16.27 -5.08
N MET A 75 -3.37 -17.04 -4.86
CA MET A 75 -3.58 -17.73 -3.57
C MET A 75 -2.43 -18.69 -3.25
N ALA A 76 -1.94 -19.47 -4.23
CA ALA A 76 -0.85 -20.40 -4.04
C ALA A 76 0.46 -19.70 -3.63
N ARG A 77 0.80 -18.57 -4.25
CA ARG A 77 2.01 -17.79 -3.91
C ARG A 77 1.90 -17.10 -2.56
N LEU A 78 0.74 -16.54 -2.21
CA LEU A 78 0.51 -16.00 -0.86
C LEU A 78 0.71 -17.07 0.23
N ARG A 79 0.20 -18.29 -0.02
CA ARG A 79 0.39 -19.43 0.89
C ARG A 79 1.84 -19.87 0.98
N THR A 80 2.52 -19.98 -0.16
CA THR A 80 3.93 -20.37 -0.23
C THR A 80 4.81 -19.34 0.49
N GLY A 81 4.51 -18.05 0.32
CA GLY A 81 5.18 -16.94 0.99
C GLY A 81 4.81 -16.76 2.48
N ARG A 82 3.95 -17.62 3.04
CA ARG A 82 3.50 -17.57 4.45
C ARG A 82 2.88 -16.21 4.85
N VAL A 83 2.24 -15.52 3.91
CA VAL A 83 1.54 -14.26 4.19
C VAL A 83 0.40 -14.54 5.17
N GLY A 84 0.39 -13.83 6.29
CA GLY A 84 -0.64 -13.93 7.34
C GLY A 84 -1.63 -12.77 7.32
N GLY A 85 -1.22 -11.61 6.77
CA GLY A 85 -2.09 -10.48 6.50
C GLY A 85 -1.63 -9.68 5.29
N GLN A 86 -2.57 -9.03 4.62
CA GLN A 86 -2.34 -8.22 3.42
C GLN A 86 -3.25 -7.00 3.45
N PHE A 87 -2.66 -5.81 3.34
CA PHE A 87 -3.40 -4.64 2.89
C PHE A 87 -3.50 -4.64 1.37
N TRP A 88 -4.73 -4.69 0.87
CA TRP A 88 -5.04 -4.55 -0.55
C TRP A 88 -5.17 -3.07 -0.87
N SER A 89 -4.35 -2.58 -1.80
CA SER A 89 -4.41 -1.19 -2.23
C SER A 89 -5.73 -0.92 -2.96
N VAL A 90 -6.43 0.10 -2.49
CA VAL A 90 -7.60 0.70 -3.12
C VAL A 90 -7.11 1.95 -3.86
N TYR A 91 -6.25 1.72 -4.83
CA TYR A 91 -5.65 2.74 -5.67
C TYR A 91 -6.55 3.13 -6.84
N ILE A 92 -6.52 4.41 -7.19
CA ILE A 92 -7.03 4.94 -8.46
C ILE A 92 -6.02 5.97 -8.99
N SER A 93 -5.98 6.20 -10.30
CA SER A 93 -5.13 7.26 -10.86
C SER A 93 -5.36 8.61 -10.17
N GLY A 94 -4.29 9.25 -9.70
CA GLY A 94 -4.35 10.57 -9.04
C GLY A 94 -4.72 11.74 -9.97
N THR A 95 -4.95 11.46 -11.26
CA THR A 95 -5.57 12.38 -12.22
C THR A 95 -7.10 12.40 -12.13
N ILE A 96 -7.72 11.40 -11.49
CA ILE A 96 -9.15 11.34 -11.24
C ILE A 96 -9.43 12.14 -9.95
N ILE A 97 -10.32 13.14 -10.04
CA ILE A 97 -10.56 14.10 -8.97
C ILE A 97 -12.06 14.31 -8.70
N GLY A 98 -12.40 14.99 -7.62
CA GLY A 98 -13.78 15.35 -7.27
C GLY A 98 -14.68 14.14 -7.06
N ASP A 99 -15.94 14.27 -7.47
CA ASP A 99 -16.96 13.22 -7.28
C ASP A 99 -16.62 11.92 -8.04
N GLU A 100 -15.90 12.05 -9.17
CA GLU A 100 -15.44 10.88 -9.92
C GLU A 100 -14.46 10.06 -9.08
N ALA A 101 -13.53 10.70 -8.37
CA ALA A 101 -12.58 10.01 -7.50
C ALA A 101 -13.29 9.21 -6.40
N ILE A 102 -14.36 9.77 -5.82
CA ILE A 102 -15.16 9.08 -4.80
C ILE A 102 -15.85 7.85 -5.39
N ARG A 103 -16.54 8.00 -6.54
CA ARG A 103 -17.21 6.88 -7.23
C ARG A 103 -16.20 5.78 -7.58
N THR A 104 -15.09 6.16 -8.19
CA THR A 104 -14.05 5.23 -8.66
C THR A 104 -13.35 4.51 -7.51
N THR A 105 -13.24 5.17 -6.34
CA THR A 105 -12.77 4.55 -5.10
C THR A 105 -13.75 3.50 -4.60
N ILE A 106 -15.06 3.77 -4.62
CA ILE A 106 -16.08 2.79 -4.21
C ILE A 106 -16.02 1.53 -5.11
N GLU A 107 -15.87 1.71 -6.42
CA GLU A 107 -15.69 0.59 -7.37
C GLU A 107 -14.42 -0.23 -7.06
N GLN A 108 -13.35 0.43 -6.63
CA GLN A 108 -12.11 -0.23 -6.29
C GLN A 108 -12.20 -0.97 -4.95
N ILE A 109 -12.89 -0.41 -3.97
CA ILE A 109 -13.25 -1.10 -2.71
C ILE A 109 -14.08 -2.34 -3.02
N ASP A 110 -15.09 -2.23 -3.89
CA ASP A 110 -15.89 -3.35 -4.33
C ASP A 110 -15.03 -4.46 -4.97
N THR A 111 -14.09 -4.09 -5.83
CA THR A 111 -13.16 -5.05 -6.46
C THR A 111 -12.34 -5.81 -5.42
N ALA A 112 -11.78 -5.11 -4.44
CA ALA A 112 -11.03 -5.75 -3.35
C ALA A 112 -11.93 -6.63 -2.46
N ARG A 113 -13.17 -6.21 -2.19
CA ARG A 113 -14.12 -7.02 -1.41
C ARG A 113 -14.56 -8.27 -2.16
N ARG A 114 -14.89 -8.18 -3.45
CA ARG A 114 -15.20 -9.34 -4.30
C ARG A 114 -14.04 -10.32 -4.36
N LEU A 115 -12.80 -9.84 -4.43
CA LEU A 115 -11.61 -10.68 -4.32
C LEU A 115 -11.62 -11.47 -3.02
N ILE A 116 -11.79 -10.80 -1.87
CA ILE A 116 -11.84 -11.47 -0.56
C ILE A 116 -12.98 -12.49 -0.49
N ASP A 117 -14.18 -12.10 -0.91
CA ASP A 117 -15.39 -12.92 -0.82
C ASP A 117 -15.38 -14.13 -1.76
N THR A 118 -14.63 -14.06 -2.87
CA THR A 118 -14.49 -15.16 -3.85
C THR A 118 -13.56 -16.27 -3.34
N TYR A 119 -12.60 -15.95 -2.48
CA TYR A 119 -11.62 -16.93 -1.96
C TYR A 119 -11.70 -17.10 -0.44
N PRO A 120 -12.87 -17.45 0.16
CA PRO A 120 -13.05 -17.48 1.61
C PRO A 120 -12.25 -18.59 2.32
N ARG A 121 -11.74 -19.58 1.56
CA ARG A 121 -10.77 -20.57 2.07
C ARG A 121 -9.38 -19.96 2.33
N HIS A 122 -9.07 -18.84 1.69
CA HIS A 122 -7.77 -18.18 1.73
C HIS A 122 -7.84 -16.86 2.48
N LEU A 123 -8.83 -16.03 2.18
CA LEU A 123 -8.92 -14.65 2.61
C LEU A 123 -10.11 -14.44 3.56
N GLU A 124 -9.99 -13.50 4.48
CA GLU A 124 -11.11 -12.99 5.29
C GLU A 124 -10.88 -11.50 5.58
N LEU A 125 -11.93 -10.66 5.47
CA LEU A 125 -11.81 -9.22 5.72
C LEU A 125 -11.58 -8.94 7.22
N ALA A 126 -10.45 -8.31 7.55
CA ALA A 126 -10.11 -7.87 8.90
C ALA A 126 -10.44 -6.38 9.09
N ARG A 127 -11.03 -6.06 10.24
CA ARG A 127 -11.34 -4.68 10.64
C ARG A 127 -10.59 -4.23 11.89
N THR A 128 -9.98 -5.17 12.60
CA THR A 128 -9.27 -4.97 13.87
C THR A 128 -7.99 -5.80 13.90
N ALA A 129 -7.06 -5.47 14.81
CA ALA A 129 -5.88 -6.30 15.04
C ALA A 129 -6.24 -7.71 15.56
N ASP A 130 -7.30 -7.82 16.37
CA ASP A 130 -7.79 -9.10 16.89
C ASP A 130 -8.31 -10.02 15.78
N ASP A 131 -8.94 -9.45 14.74
CA ASP A 131 -9.31 -10.19 13.54
C ASP A 131 -8.08 -10.81 12.88
N ILE A 132 -7.00 -10.04 12.72
CA ILE A 132 -5.75 -10.52 12.10
C ILE A 132 -5.20 -11.72 12.89
N VAL A 133 -5.13 -11.60 14.22
CA VAL A 133 -4.65 -12.69 15.09
C VAL A 133 -5.54 -13.93 14.99
N ARG A 134 -6.87 -13.75 15.01
CA ARG A 134 -7.84 -14.86 14.89
C ARG A 134 -7.74 -15.54 13.53
N MET A 135 -7.67 -14.77 12.45
CA MET A 135 -7.60 -15.27 11.07
C MET A 135 -6.32 -16.04 10.83
N HIS A 136 -5.17 -15.50 11.25
CA HIS A 136 -3.88 -16.19 11.14
C HIS A 136 -3.88 -17.53 11.87
N LYS A 137 -4.43 -17.58 13.09
CA LYS A 137 -4.60 -18.85 13.85
C LYS A 137 -5.48 -19.86 13.14
N SER A 138 -6.51 -19.41 12.42
CA SER A 138 -7.36 -20.27 11.59
C SER A 138 -6.73 -20.65 10.25
N GLY A 139 -5.52 -20.16 9.97
CA GLY A 139 -4.84 -20.36 8.71
C GLY A 139 -5.46 -19.58 7.56
N ARG A 140 -6.17 -18.47 7.80
CA ARG A 140 -6.61 -17.53 6.76
C ARG A 140 -5.71 -16.30 6.73
N ILE A 141 -5.61 -15.68 5.56
CA ILE A 141 -4.89 -14.44 5.35
C ILE A 141 -5.84 -13.30 5.66
N ALA A 142 -5.51 -12.55 6.71
CA ALA A 142 -6.26 -11.37 7.07
C ALA A 142 -6.15 -10.32 5.97
N SER A 143 -7.27 -9.91 5.40
CA SER A 143 -7.32 -8.95 4.31
C SER A 143 -7.81 -7.61 4.82
N MET A 144 -7.02 -6.57 4.67
CA MET A 144 -7.38 -5.20 5.00
C MET A 144 -7.43 -4.35 3.74
N LEU A 145 -8.11 -3.20 3.80
CA LEU A 145 -8.20 -2.26 2.70
C LEU A 145 -7.49 -0.96 3.07
N GLY A 146 -6.73 -0.42 2.12
CA GLY A 146 -6.04 0.85 2.30
C GLY A 146 -6.18 1.72 1.06
N ILE A 147 -6.64 2.96 1.25
CA ILE A 147 -6.76 3.93 0.15
C ILE A 147 -5.39 4.52 -0.15
N GLU A 148 -5.03 4.59 -1.42
CA GLU A 148 -3.73 5.11 -1.86
C GLU A 148 -3.87 6.46 -2.58
N GLY A 149 -4.15 7.51 -1.79
CA GLY A 149 -4.15 8.89 -2.26
C GLY A 149 -5.31 9.73 -1.71
N GLY A 150 -4.97 10.86 -1.11
CA GLY A 150 -5.93 11.76 -0.47
C GLY A 150 -6.95 12.41 -1.41
N ARG A 151 -6.69 12.47 -2.72
CA ARG A 151 -7.69 12.96 -3.70
C ARG A 151 -8.92 12.06 -3.79
N GLN A 152 -8.83 10.80 -3.36
CA GLN A 152 -9.94 9.84 -3.37
C GLN A 152 -11.10 10.27 -2.46
N ILE A 153 -10.86 11.12 -1.46
CA ILE A 153 -11.94 11.66 -0.62
C ILE A 153 -12.63 12.90 -1.23
N GLY A 154 -12.17 13.40 -2.38
CA GLY A 154 -12.78 14.55 -3.06
C GLY A 154 -12.87 15.81 -2.19
N GLY A 155 -11.92 16.02 -1.27
CA GLY A 155 -11.97 17.13 -0.31
C GLY A 155 -13.08 17.01 0.76
N SER A 156 -13.58 15.79 1.00
CA SER A 156 -14.75 15.53 1.86
C SER A 156 -14.43 14.58 3.01
N LEU A 157 -14.41 15.10 4.25
CA LEU A 157 -14.37 14.28 5.46
C LEU A 157 -15.56 13.30 5.57
N PRO A 158 -16.80 13.65 5.15
CA PRO A 158 -17.87 12.66 5.01
C PRO A 158 -17.47 11.45 4.15
N ALA A 159 -16.82 11.65 3.01
CA ALA A 159 -16.37 10.55 2.14
C ALA A 159 -15.35 9.65 2.87
N LEU A 160 -14.37 10.25 3.55
CA LEU A 160 -13.40 9.53 4.40
C LEU A 160 -14.10 8.63 5.43
N ARG A 161 -15.11 9.16 6.14
CA ARG A 161 -15.91 8.38 7.10
C ARG A 161 -16.66 7.23 6.43
N ARG A 162 -17.26 7.46 5.25
CA ARG A 162 -17.96 6.40 4.52
C ARG A 162 -17.00 5.31 4.06
N PHE A 163 -15.79 5.64 3.62
CA PHE A 163 -14.77 4.64 3.26
C PHE A 163 -14.33 3.81 4.46
N TYR A 164 -14.20 4.42 5.65
CA TYR A 164 -13.95 3.69 6.88
C TYR A 164 -15.06 2.67 7.19
N ASP A 165 -16.33 3.06 7.05
CA ASP A 165 -17.50 2.19 7.23
C ASP A 165 -17.50 1.02 6.23
N LEU A 166 -17.00 1.26 5.00
CA LEU A 166 -16.83 0.24 3.97
C LEU A 166 -15.68 -0.74 4.24
N GLY A 167 -14.83 -0.46 5.24
CA GLY A 167 -13.77 -1.36 5.70
C GLY A 167 -12.35 -0.85 5.52
N VAL A 168 -12.15 0.37 5.02
CA VAL A 168 -10.81 0.97 4.86
C VAL A 168 -10.17 1.23 6.23
N ARG A 169 -8.88 0.92 6.36
CA ARG A 169 -8.12 1.03 7.63
C ARG A 169 -6.86 1.88 7.56
N TYR A 170 -6.37 2.22 6.37
CA TYR A 170 -5.44 3.34 6.19
C TYR A 170 -5.85 4.21 5.01
N MET A 171 -5.34 5.45 5.00
CA MET A 171 -5.29 6.27 3.78
C MET A 171 -3.90 6.88 3.64
N THR A 172 -3.31 6.73 2.45
CA THR A 172 -2.10 7.44 2.01
C THR A 172 -2.46 8.87 1.67
N LEU A 173 -1.80 9.86 2.31
CA LEU A 173 -2.25 11.27 2.20
C LEU A 173 -2.10 11.83 0.78
N THR A 174 -1.12 11.34 0.01
CA THR A 174 -0.97 11.64 -1.42
C THR A 174 -0.70 10.34 -2.17
N HIS A 175 -0.84 10.38 -3.50
CA HIS A 175 -0.13 9.45 -4.38
C HIS A 175 1.01 10.27 -5.01
N ASN A 176 1.32 10.07 -6.29
CA ASN A 176 2.39 10.80 -6.97
C ASN A 176 2.12 12.30 -7.17
N GLN A 177 0.86 12.76 -7.15
CA GLN A 177 0.49 14.17 -7.33
C GLN A 177 0.27 14.90 -6.01
N THR A 178 0.72 16.14 -5.94
CA THR A 178 0.36 17.09 -4.87
C THR A 178 -1.14 17.37 -4.92
N THR A 179 -1.80 17.17 -3.79
CA THR A 179 -3.25 17.37 -3.63
C THR A 179 -3.57 18.83 -3.31
N GLU A 180 -4.84 19.14 -3.10
CA GLU A 180 -5.32 20.45 -2.69
C GLU A 180 -4.94 20.78 -1.24
N TRP A 181 -4.40 19.82 -0.47
CA TRP A 181 -4.14 19.97 0.96
C TRP A 181 -2.90 19.24 1.51
N ALA A 182 -2.16 18.52 0.67
CA ALA A 182 -0.94 17.80 1.05
C ALA A 182 0.03 17.69 -0.14
N ASP A 183 1.32 17.93 0.13
CA ASP A 183 2.38 17.83 -0.87
C ASP A 183 2.89 16.39 -1.05
N SER A 184 3.04 15.99 -2.31
CA SER A 184 3.67 14.72 -2.72
C SER A 184 5.19 14.85 -2.75
N GLY A 185 5.90 13.75 -2.53
CA GLY A 185 7.35 13.68 -2.68
C GLY A 185 7.81 13.70 -4.14
N THR A 186 6.92 13.47 -5.10
CA THR A 186 7.25 13.37 -6.54
C THR A 186 6.59 14.43 -7.42
N ASP A 187 6.01 15.47 -6.81
CA ASP A 187 5.38 16.59 -7.52
C ASP A 187 5.79 17.91 -6.87
N GLU A 188 5.55 19.02 -7.56
CA GLU A 188 5.90 20.34 -7.05
C GLU A 188 5.13 20.66 -5.76
N PRO A 189 5.82 21.19 -4.73
CA PRO A 189 5.17 21.55 -3.47
C PRO A 189 4.27 22.77 -3.65
N LYS A 190 3.13 22.78 -2.95
CA LYS A 190 2.16 23.88 -2.93
C LYS A 190 1.86 24.38 -1.53
N HIS A 191 2.09 23.55 -0.51
CA HIS A 191 1.64 23.81 0.87
C HIS A 191 2.80 23.91 1.85
N ASP A 192 4.01 23.51 1.45
CA ASP A 192 5.16 23.28 2.34
C ASP A 192 4.85 22.21 3.39
N GLY A 193 4.16 21.14 2.96
CA GLY A 193 3.68 20.06 3.82
C GLY A 193 2.16 19.90 3.78
N LEU A 194 1.50 20.11 4.92
CA LEU A 194 0.04 20.03 5.04
C LEU A 194 -0.61 21.42 5.11
N ALA A 195 -1.63 21.62 4.27
CA ALA A 195 -2.54 22.76 4.43
C ALA A 195 -3.46 22.55 5.66
N PRO A 196 -4.18 23.59 6.14
CA PRO A 196 -5.09 23.45 7.28
C PRO A 196 -6.11 22.32 7.15
N PHE A 197 -6.68 22.12 5.95
CA PHE A 197 -7.60 20.99 5.72
C PHE A 197 -6.89 19.62 5.82
N GLY A 198 -5.61 19.53 5.47
CA GLY A 198 -4.82 18.31 5.64
C GLY A 198 -4.64 17.94 7.12
N LEU A 199 -4.48 18.94 8.00
CA LEU A 199 -4.48 18.74 9.44
C LEU A 199 -5.84 18.22 9.94
N ASP A 200 -6.95 18.74 9.41
CA ASP A 200 -8.30 18.24 9.72
C ASP A 200 -8.48 16.78 9.27
N VAL A 201 -7.94 16.41 8.11
CA VAL A 201 -7.94 15.03 7.61
C VAL A 201 -7.18 14.10 8.57
N VAL A 202 -5.94 14.44 8.97
CA VAL A 202 -5.16 13.65 9.94
C VAL A 202 -5.91 13.50 11.26
N ASN A 203 -6.51 14.58 11.76
CA ASN A 203 -7.29 14.59 12.99
C ASN A 203 -8.52 13.67 12.92
N GLU A 204 -9.22 13.67 11.79
CA GLU A 204 -10.38 12.82 11.54
C GLU A 204 -9.98 11.34 11.41
N MET A 205 -8.86 11.05 10.75
CA MET A 205 -8.30 9.70 10.68
C MET A 205 -7.98 9.16 12.06
N ASN A 206 -7.32 9.96 12.92
CA ASN A 206 -7.10 9.58 14.31
C ASN A 206 -8.40 9.37 15.09
N ARG A 207 -9.44 10.20 14.87
CA ARG A 207 -10.75 10.05 15.54
C ARG A 207 -11.44 8.74 15.13
N LEU A 208 -11.31 8.34 13.87
CA LEU A 208 -11.85 7.09 13.35
C LEU A 208 -11.06 5.85 13.77
N GLY A 209 -9.80 6.01 14.19
CA GLY A 209 -8.88 4.88 14.32
C GLY A 209 -8.44 4.35 12.95
N MET A 210 -8.31 5.24 11.95
CA MET A 210 -7.71 4.96 10.66
C MET A 210 -6.22 5.32 10.71
N LEU A 211 -5.37 4.43 10.19
CA LEU A 211 -3.93 4.64 10.11
C LEU A 211 -3.62 5.75 9.08
N VAL A 212 -2.73 6.66 9.47
CA VAL A 212 -2.19 7.71 8.59
C VAL A 212 -0.99 7.14 7.86
N ASP A 213 -1.10 6.97 6.54
CA ASP A 213 -0.02 6.46 5.71
C ASP A 213 0.73 7.60 5.01
N LEU A 214 2.05 7.59 5.16
CA LEU A 214 2.99 8.61 4.71
C LEU A 214 3.85 8.15 3.52
N SER A 215 3.59 6.98 2.95
CA SER A 215 4.15 6.67 1.62
C SER A 215 3.70 7.72 0.60
N HIS A 216 4.52 7.97 -0.42
CA HIS A 216 4.38 9.03 -1.43
C HIS A 216 4.53 10.48 -0.99
N VAL A 217 4.29 10.83 0.27
CA VAL A 217 4.21 12.25 0.67
C VAL A 217 5.59 12.93 0.68
N SER A 218 5.63 14.25 0.63
CA SER A 218 6.87 15.01 0.75
C SER A 218 7.45 14.93 2.17
N PRO A 219 8.77 15.10 2.38
CA PRO A 219 9.35 15.14 3.73
C PRO A 219 8.73 16.21 4.65
N ALA A 220 8.25 17.33 4.10
CA ALA A 220 7.52 18.34 4.87
C ALA A 220 6.17 17.79 5.36
N THR A 221 5.40 17.17 4.45
CA THR A 221 4.14 16.49 4.78
C THR A 221 4.35 15.37 5.81
N MET A 222 5.45 14.61 5.74
CA MET A 222 5.79 13.59 6.74
C MET A 222 5.90 14.21 8.14
N LYS A 223 6.64 15.31 8.26
CA LYS A 223 6.90 16.00 9.53
C LYS A 223 5.61 16.59 10.12
N ASP A 224 4.81 17.26 9.29
CA ASP A 224 3.54 17.85 9.72
C ASP A 224 2.56 16.79 10.19
N ALA A 225 2.42 15.69 9.44
CA ALA A 225 1.52 14.60 9.80
C ALA A 225 1.98 13.88 11.09
N ILE A 226 3.28 13.65 11.25
CA ILE A 226 3.85 13.07 12.48
C ILE A 226 3.59 13.98 13.69
N ALA A 227 3.76 15.29 13.52
CA ALA A 227 3.55 16.27 14.59
C ALA A 227 2.06 16.40 14.96
N ALA A 228 1.16 16.35 13.97
CA ALA A 228 -0.28 16.48 14.18
C ALA A 228 -0.95 15.19 14.67
N SER A 229 -0.42 14.01 14.32
CA SER A 229 -1.04 12.73 14.62
C SER A 229 -0.96 12.38 16.11
N ARG A 230 -2.11 12.02 16.69
CA ARG A 230 -2.24 11.52 18.07
C ARG A 230 -2.01 10.01 18.19
N ALA A 231 -1.74 9.33 17.08
CA ALA A 231 -1.49 7.90 17.01
C ALA A 231 -0.27 7.61 16.11
N PRO A 232 0.34 6.42 16.23
CA PRO A 232 1.40 5.98 15.32
C PRO A 232 1.01 6.10 13.84
N VAL A 233 1.90 6.68 13.04
CA VAL A 233 1.80 6.71 11.58
C VAL A 233 2.42 5.46 10.96
N ILE A 234 2.14 5.21 9.69
CA ILE A 234 2.79 4.15 8.91
C ILE A 234 3.40 4.72 7.63
N PHE A 235 4.37 4.02 7.07
CA PHE A 235 4.72 4.09 5.66
C PHE A 235 4.42 2.72 5.07
N SER A 236 3.33 2.59 4.29
CA SER A 236 2.88 1.28 3.81
C SER A 236 3.87 0.60 2.85
N HIS A 237 4.65 1.39 2.11
CA HIS A 237 5.63 0.91 1.12
C HIS A 237 6.72 1.95 0.79
N SER A 238 7.55 2.32 1.78
CA SER A 238 8.71 3.20 1.56
C SER A 238 10.03 2.53 1.96
N ASN A 239 11.15 2.97 1.39
CA ASN A 239 12.49 2.49 1.75
C ASN A 239 13.33 3.59 2.42
N ALA A 240 14.56 3.29 2.83
CA ALA A 240 15.48 4.26 3.41
C ALA A 240 16.19 5.09 2.33
N ALA A 241 16.10 6.42 2.41
CA ALA A 241 16.70 7.32 1.41
C ALA A 241 18.25 7.28 1.43
N ALA A 242 18.85 6.98 2.59
CA ALA A 242 20.30 6.82 2.72
C ALA A 242 20.87 5.66 1.88
N LEU A 243 20.07 4.64 1.57
CA LEU A 243 20.48 3.50 0.75
C LEU A 243 20.23 3.73 -0.74
N THR A 244 19.13 4.41 -1.08
CA THR A 244 18.79 4.78 -2.46
C THR A 244 18.17 6.17 -2.45
N PRO A 245 18.90 7.21 -2.89
CA PRO A 245 18.40 8.58 -2.89
C PRO A 245 17.27 8.75 -3.91
N HIS A 246 16.02 8.57 -3.46
CA HIS A 246 14.83 8.71 -4.27
C HIS A 246 13.75 9.45 -3.46
N PRO A 247 12.96 10.37 -4.05
CA PRO A 247 11.99 11.17 -3.30
C PRO A 247 10.87 10.37 -2.61
N ARG A 248 10.64 9.11 -3.01
CA ARG A 248 9.69 8.18 -2.36
C ARG A 248 10.24 7.52 -1.08
N ASN A 249 11.53 7.66 -0.80
CA ASN A 249 12.18 7.03 0.33
C ASN A 249 12.24 7.98 1.53
N VAL A 250 12.19 7.41 2.74
CA VAL A 250 12.15 8.15 4.00
C VAL A 250 13.54 8.66 4.34
N PRO A 251 13.74 9.97 4.53
CA PRO A 251 15.02 10.53 4.94
C PRO A 251 15.29 10.29 6.43
N ASP A 252 16.57 10.24 6.81
CA ASP A 252 16.99 9.90 8.18
C ASP A 252 16.46 10.87 9.24
N ASP A 253 16.26 12.14 8.90
CA ASP A 253 15.69 13.13 9.83
C ASP A 253 14.23 12.81 10.17
N VAL A 254 13.45 12.29 9.22
CA VAL A 254 12.10 11.77 9.46
C VAL A 254 12.14 10.44 10.21
N LEU A 255 13.03 9.51 9.85
CA LEU A 255 13.19 8.23 10.55
C LEU A 255 13.46 8.41 12.04
N ARG A 256 14.21 9.45 12.42
CA ARG A 256 14.50 9.79 13.83
C ARG A 256 13.28 10.26 14.62
N LEU A 257 12.18 10.66 13.97
CA LEU A 257 10.94 11.06 14.63
C LEU A 257 10.08 9.85 15.05
N LEU A 258 10.21 8.72 14.34
CA LEU A 258 9.33 7.56 14.51
C LEU A 258 9.41 6.90 15.89
N PRO A 259 10.56 6.76 16.57
CA PRO A 259 10.60 6.20 17.92
C PRO A 259 9.74 6.96 18.94
N ALA A 260 9.63 8.29 18.80
CA ALA A 260 8.78 9.11 19.67
C ALA A 260 7.29 9.02 19.29
N ASN A 261 6.99 8.94 17.99
CA ASN A 261 5.61 8.77 17.49
C ASN A 261 5.06 7.34 17.68
N GLY A 262 5.94 6.33 17.70
CA GLY A 262 5.59 4.91 17.69
C GLY A 262 5.29 4.33 16.30
N GLY A 263 5.56 5.10 15.23
CA GLY A 263 5.27 4.72 13.84
C GLY A 263 6.21 3.65 13.27
N VAL A 264 5.88 3.18 12.06
CA VAL A 264 6.61 2.11 11.36
C VAL A 264 6.86 2.47 9.89
N VAL A 265 8.05 2.10 9.39
CA VAL A 265 8.36 2.01 7.95
C VAL A 265 8.40 0.54 7.57
#